data_AF-A0A3E1E1C1-F1
#
_entry.id   AF-A0A3E1E1C1-F1
#
_cell.length_a   1.000
_cell.length_b   1.000
_cell.length_c   1.000
_cell.angle_alpha   90.00
_cell.angle_beta   90.00
_cell.angle_gamma   90.00
#
_symmetry.space_group_name_H-M   'P 1'
#
loop_
_entity.id
_entity.type
_entity.pdbx_description
1 polymer ?
#
loop_
_entity_poly.entity_id
_entity_poly.type
_entity_poly.pdbx_seq_one_letter_code
_entity_poly.pdbx_strand_id
1 'polypeptide(L)'
;MSFQPSNNRLNEFCSDIFTESGAPSRFVWQMIQGGLIVASCLSMLLENYEPYRVGYADFISRLELIAVAFLTVDYLGALYYAPERMKYTFSFWGMVDMLSILPFYLLLLNPGSAVMVKSLRALRFLRLIVLWRISRGRF
;
A
#
# COMPACT_ATOMS: atom_id res chain seq x y z
N MET A 1 -19.26 -19.82 -8.78
CA MET A 1 -19.27 -19.77 -7.29
C MET A 1 -20.02 -18.52 -6.90
N SER A 2 -21.14 -18.70 -6.20
CA SER A 2 -22.24 -17.75 -6.04
C SER A 2 -21.86 -16.47 -5.29
N PHE A 3 -21.95 -15.34 -5.98
CA PHE A 3 -22.06 -14.01 -5.37
C PHE A 3 -23.33 -13.95 -4.52
N GLN A 4 -23.17 -13.67 -3.23
CA GLN A 4 -24.28 -13.47 -2.30
C GLN A 4 -24.51 -11.97 -2.15
N PRO A 5 -25.62 -11.40 -2.66
CA PRO A 5 -25.90 -9.98 -2.50
C PRO A 5 -26.42 -9.77 -1.07
N SER A 6 -25.52 -9.40 -0.17
CA SER A 6 -25.89 -8.90 1.15
C SER A 6 -26.28 -7.43 1.01
N ASN A 7 -27.52 -7.12 1.41
CA ASN A 7 -28.24 -5.83 1.38
C ASN A 7 -27.61 -4.70 2.24
N ASN A 8 -26.28 -4.64 2.32
CA ASN A 8 -25.53 -3.67 3.09
C ASN A 8 -24.83 -2.72 2.12
N ARG A 9 -25.11 -1.41 2.21
CA ARG A 9 -24.41 -0.35 1.44
C ARG A 9 -22.87 -0.45 1.51
N LEU A 10 -22.35 -1.04 2.57
CA LEU A 10 -20.92 -1.31 2.74
C LEU A 10 -20.38 -2.33 1.72
N ASN A 11 -21.17 -3.33 1.32
CA ASN A 11 -20.74 -4.34 0.36
C ASN A 11 -20.80 -3.82 -1.07
N GLU A 12 -21.81 -3.01 -1.42
CA GLU A 12 -21.84 -2.27 -2.69
C GLU A 12 -20.67 -1.30 -2.79
N PHE A 13 -20.40 -0.53 -1.73
CA PHE A 13 -19.25 0.38 -1.70
C PHE A 13 -17.91 -0.36 -1.84
N CYS A 14 -17.74 -1.50 -1.15
CA CYS A 14 -16.55 -2.33 -1.31
C CYS A 14 -16.46 -2.89 -2.73
N SER A 15 -17.53 -3.44 -3.30
CA SER A 15 -17.50 -3.96 -4.67
C SER A 15 -17.18 -2.85 -5.66
N ASP A 16 -17.70 -1.64 -5.49
CA ASP A 16 -17.41 -0.52 -6.38
C ASP A 16 -15.96 -0.01 -6.28
N ILE A 17 -15.32 -0.16 -5.12
CA ILE A 17 -13.88 0.15 -4.98
C ILE A 17 -13.02 -0.89 -5.71
N PHE A 18 -13.38 -2.17 -5.62
CA PHE A 18 -12.53 -3.28 -6.06
C PHE A 18 -12.85 -3.85 -7.45
N THR A 19 -14.06 -3.62 -7.99
CA THR A 19 -14.51 -4.10 -9.31
C THR A 19 -14.59 -2.94 -10.32
N GLU A 20 -14.49 -3.21 -11.63
CA GLU A 20 -14.46 -2.21 -12.73
C GLU A 20 -15.75 -1.38 -12.94
N SER A 21 -16.53 -1.11 -11.89
CA SER A 21 -17.48 0.00 -11.95
C SER A 21 -16.66 1.28 -11.96
N GLY A 22 -16.86 2.16 -12.94
CA GLY A 22 -16.24 3.50 -13.02
C GLY A 22 -16.71 4.45 -11.91
N ALA A 23 -16.84 3.96 -10.69
CA ALA A 23 -17.40 4.66 -9.55
C ALA A 23 -16.42 5.72 -9.03
N PRO A 24 -16.92 6.92 -8.65
CA PRO A 24 -16.09 7.98 -8.08
C PRO A 24 -15.40 7.56 -6.76
N SER A 25 -15.93 6.55 -6.06
CA SER A 25 -15.36 6.00 -4.81
C SER A 25 -13.95 5.45 -5.00
N ARG A 26 -13.66 4.80 -6.14
CA ARG A 26 -12.34 4.22 -6.44
C ARG A 26 -11.28 5.29 -6.68
N PHE A 27 -11.67 6.43 -7.26
CA PHE A 27 -10.75 7.56 -7.45
C PHE A 27 -10.36 8.18 -6.11
N VAL A 28 -11.33 8.38 -5.20
CA VAL A 28 -11.06 8.89 -3.85
C VAL A 28 -10.13 7.95 -3.10
N TRP A 29 -10.39 6.64 -3.15
CA TRP A 29 -9.54 5.63 -2.52
C TRP A 29 -8.10 5.67 -3.04
N GLN A 30 -7.92 5.71 -4.37
CA GLN A 30 -6.60 5.83 -4.99
C GLN A 30 -5.89 7.14 -4.63
N MET A 31 -6.63 8.25 -4.52
CA MET A 31 -6.07 9.55 -4.16
C MET A 31 -5.59 9.57 -2.70
N ILE A 32 -6.34 8.93 -1.79
CA ILE A 32 -5.93 8.72 -0.40
C ILE A 32 -4.65 7.88 -0.36
N GLN A 33 -4.61 6.74 -1.05
CA GLN A 33 -3.42 5.88 -1.09
C GLN A 33 -2.19 6.62 -1.63
N GLY A 34 -2.35 7.32 -2.76
CA GLY A 34 -1.28 8.13 -3.36
C GLY A 34 -0.80 9.20 -2.38
N GLY A 35 -1.71 9.89 -1.70
CA GLY A 35 -1.39 10.87 -0.66
C GLY A 35 -0.58 10.27 0.50
N LEU A 36 -0.97 9.10 1.00
CA LEU A 36 -0.21 8.40 2.06
C LEU A 36 1.19 7.98 1.61
N ILE A 37 1.34 7.53 0.37
CA ILE A 37 2.65 7.17 -0.21
C ILE A 37 3.54 8.40 -0.33
N VAL A 38 3.00 9.51 -0.85
CA VAL A 38 3.74 10.78 -0.98
C VAL A 38 4.15 11.30 0.40
N ALA A 39 3.24 11.29 1.37
CA ALA A 39 3.53 11.69 2.75
C ALA A 39 4.61 10.80 3.40
N SER A 40 4.56 9.48 3.18
CA SER A 40 5.60 8.54 3.62
C SER A 40 6.96 8.84 2.97
N CYS A 41 6.98 9.11 1.67
CA CYS A 41 8.21 9.47 0.95
C CYS A 41 8.79 10.80 1.44
N LEU A 42 7.95 11.82 1.65
CA LEU A 42 8.38 13.12 2.18
C LEU A 42 8.95 12.99 3.59
N SER A 43 8.31 12.16 4.43
CA SER A 43 8.80 11.86 5.78
C SER A 43 10.18 11.18 5.75
N MET A 44 10.43 10.31 4.78
CA MET A 44 11.74 9.66 4.60
C MET A 44 12.84 10.62 4.13
N LEU A 45 12.48 11.64 3.33
CA LEU A 45 13.41 12.70 2.96
C LEU A 45 13.79 13.56 4.17
N LEU A 46 12.83 13.86 5.04
CA LEU A 46 13.04 14.57 6.30
C LEU A 46 13.91 13.77 7.27
N GLU A 47 13.76 12.43 7.31
CA GLU A 47 14.57 11.53 8.15
C GLU A 47 16.06 11.50 7.74
N ASN A 48 16.40 11.86 6.49
CA ASN A 48 17.80 12.00 6.06
C ASN A 48 18.48 13.26 6.61
N TYR A 49 17.72 14.24 7.12
CA TYR A 49 18.26 15.46 7.73
C TYR A 49 18.41 15.28 9.24
N GLU A 50 19.65 15.26 9.75
CA GLU A 50 19.96 14.92 11.15
C GLU A 50 19.20 15.68 12.25
N PRO A 51 18.89 16.99 12.15
CA PRO A 51 18.18 17.66 13.24
C PRO A 51 16.72 17.18 13.41
N TYR A 52 16.11 16.58 12.38
CA TYR A 52 14.71 16.11 12.44
C TYR A 52 14.57 14.68 12.98
N ARG A 53 15.66 13.92 13.02
CA ARG A 53 15.65 12.49 13.37
C ARG A 53 15.31 12.22 14.84
N VAL A 54 15.60 13.14 15.75
CA VAL A 54 15.40 12.89 17.20
C VAL A 54 14.03 13.36 17.70
N GLY A 55 13.47 14.42 17.11
CA GLY A 55 12.18 15.00 17.54
C GLY A 55 10.94 14.37 16.89
N TYR A 56 11.06 13.86 15.66
CA TYR A 56 9.91 13.42 14.85
C TYR A 56 9.94 11.94 14.46
N ALA A 57 10.97 11.17 14.85
CA ALA A 57 11.08 9.76 14.50
C ALA A 57 9.85 8.93 14.88
N ASP A 58 9.26 9.15 16.05
CA ASP A 58 8.06 8.43 16.50
C ASP A 58 6.82 8.79 15.68
N PHE A 59 6.72 10.04 15.21
CA PHE A 59 5.62 10.48 14.36
C PHE A 59 5.76 9.89 12.95
N ILE A 60 6.96 9.95 12.39
CA ILE A 60 7.30 9.38 11.08
C ILE A 60 7.05 7.87 11.07
N SER A 61 7.49 7.17 12.13
CA SER A 61 7.28 5.72 12.26
C SER A 61 5.79 5.35 12.35
N ARG A 62 4.98 6.15 13.06
CA ARG A 62 3.53 5.95 13.14
C ARG A 62 2.83 6.19 11.80
N LEU A 63 3.21 7.24 11.08
CA LEU A 63 2.69 7.49 9.73
C LEU A 63 3.02 6.34 8.77
N GLU A 64 4.24 5.82 8.84
CA GLU A 64 4.64 4.67 8.01
C GLU A 64 3.81 3.43 8.35
N LEU A 65 3.58 3.16 9.62
CA LEU A 65 2.74 2.05 10.07
C LEU A 65 1.31 2.17 9.52
N ILE A 66 0.71 3.35 9.59
CA ILE A 66 -0.64 3.61 9.06
C ILE A 66 -0.67 3.40 7.54
N ALA A 67 0.33 3.91 6.81
CA ALA A 67 0.43 3.75 5.36
C ALA A 67 0.54 2.28 4.95
N VAL A 68 1.39 1.51 5.63
CA VAL A 68 1.54 0.08 5.34
C VAL A 68 0.27 -0.70 5.70
N ALA A 69 -0.37 -0.39 6.83
CA ALA A 69 -1.63 -1.03 7.19
C ALA A 69 -2.71 -0.79 6.13
N PHE A 70 -2.81 0.45 5.62
CA PHE A 70 -3.76 0.79 4.56
C PHE A 70 -3.46 0.07 3.23
N LEU A 71 -2.19 0.02 2.83
CA LEU A 71 -1.75 -0.74 1.64
C LEU A 71 -2.01 -2.24 1.77
N THR A 72 -1.83 -2.78 2.97
CA THR A 72 -2.09 -4.20 3.26
C THR A 72 -3.58 -4.51 3.12
N VAL A 73 -4.45 -3.66 3.70
CA VAL A 73 -5.90 -3.83 3.59
C VAL A 73 -6.36 -3.71 2.14
N ASP A 74 -5.83 -2.75 1.39
CA ASP A 74 -6.15 -2.62 -0.04
C ASP A 74 -5.71 -3.84 -0.86
N TYR A 75 -4.50 -4.33 -0.62
CA TYR A 75 -4.00 -5.54 -1.28
C TYR A 75 -4.88 -6.76 -0.96
N LEU A 76 -5.26 -6.96 0.32
CA LEU A 76 -6.14 -8.04 0.73
C LEU A 76 -7.54 -7.91 0.15
N GLY A 77 -8.10 -6.69 0.10
CA GLY A 77 -9.38 -6.39 -0.53
C GLY A 77 -9.33 -6.72 -2.02
N ALA A 78 -8.33 -6.20 -2.73
CA ALA A 78 -8.12 -6.50 -4.15
C ALA A 78 -7.94 -8.01 -4.40
N LEU A 79 -7.23 -8.73 -3.53
CA LEU A 79 -7.05 -10.18 -3.64
C LEU A 79 -8.37 -10.93 -3.38
N TYR A 80 -9.21 -10.46 -2.46
CA TYR A 80 -10.49 -11.10 -2.12
C TYR A 80 -11.52 -10.97 -3.24
N TYR A 81 -11.61 -9.78 -3.86
CA TYR A 81 -12.54 -9.48 -4.94
C TYR A 81 -12.02 -9.87 -6.34
N ALA A 82 -10.73 -10.22 -6.48
CA ALA A 82 -10.19 -10.67 -7.76
C ALA A 82 -10.81 -12.01 -8.20
N PRO A 83 -11.30 -12.12 -9.44
CA PRO A 83 -11.90 -13.36 -9.97
C PRO A 83 -10.89 -14.52 -10.03
N GLU A 84 -9.60 -14.23 -10.21
CA GLU A 84 -8.52 -15.22 -10.22
C GLU A 84 -7.35 -14.79 -9.33
N ARG A 85 -7.40 -15.17 -8.05
CA ARG A 85 -6.41 -14.80 -7.00
C ARG A 85 -4.96 -15.05 -7.42
N MET A 86 -4.67 -16.22 -8.00
CA MET A 86 -3.31 -16.61 -8.38
C MET A 86 -2.78 -15.80 -9.57
N LYS A 87 -3.61 -15.50 -10.57
CA LYS A 87 -3.22 -14.61 -11.68
C LYS A 87 -3.01 -13.18 -11.21
N TYR A 88 -3.77 -12.72 -10.22
CA TYR A 88 -3.57 -11.39 -9.66
C TYR A 88 -2.24 -11.28 -8.89
N THR A 89 -1.93 -12.24 -8.02
CA THR A 89 -0.66 -12.25 -7.28
C THR A 89 0.56 -12.32 -8.21
N PHE A 90 0.47 -13.08 -9.31
CA PHE A 90 1.51 -13.15 -10.34
C PHE A 90 1.43 -12.05 -11.41
N SER A 91 0.46 -11.14 -11.33
CA SER A 91 0.40 -9.98 -12.22
C SER A 91 1.44 -8.94 -11.79
N PHE A 92 1.93 -8.16 -12.76
CA PHE A 92 2.86 -7.07 -12.53
C PHE A 92 2.39 -6.13 -11.40
N TRP A 93 1.09 -5.81 -11.37
CA TRP A 93 0.52 -4.95 -10.35
C TRP A 93 0.37 -5.62 -8.98
N GLY A 94 0.05 -6.91 -8.93
CA GLY A 94 0.01 -7.67 -7.67
C GLY A 94 1.41 -7.81 -7.05
N MET A 95 2.43 -8.02 -7.87
CA MET A 95 3.83 -8.02 -7.42
C MET A 95 4.24 -6.64 -6.88
N VAL A 96 3.91 -5.56 -7.58
CA VAL A 96 4.22 -4.18 -7.12
C VAL A 96 3.57 -3.90 -5.75
N ASP A 97 2.30 -4.25 -5.57
CA ASP A 97 1.62 -4.07 -4.27
C ASP A 97 2.27 -4.92 -3.17
N MET A 98 2.63 -6.19 -3.44
CA MET A 98 3.35 -7.04 -2.47
C MET A 98 4.72 -6.48 -2.11
N LEU A 99 5.52 -6.04 -3.09
CA LEU A 99 6.83 -5.45 -2.84
C LEU A 99 6.73 -4.15 -2.03
N SER A 100 5.60 -3.44 -2.12
CA SER A 100 5.38 -2.18 -1.38
C SER A 100 5.21 -2.39 0.14
N ILE A 101 4.57 -3.50 0.54
CA ILE A 101 4.35 -3.85 1.96
C ILE A 101 5.50 -4.68 2.53
N LEU A 102 6.23 -5.41 1.67
CA LEU A 102 7.36 -6.27 2.02
C LEU A 102 8.39 -5.64 2.96
N PRO A 103 8.88 -4.39 2.76
CA PRO A 103 9.91 -3.82 3.63
C PRO A 103 9.49 -3.70 5.09
N PHE A 104 8.20 -3.52 5.37
CA PHE A 104 7.69 -3.46 6.74
C PHE A 104 7.65 -4.84 7.38
N TYR A 105 7.09 -5.83 6.68
CA TYR A 105 6.99 -7.21 7.18
C TYR A 105 8.37 -7.84 7.41
N LEU A 106 9.33 -7.57 6.52
CA LEU A 106 10.70 -8.04 6.67
C LEU A 106 11.41 -7.39 7.87
N LEU A 107 11.17 -6.10 8.14
CA LEU A 107 11.70 -5.43 9.34
C LEU A 107 11.17 -6.06 10.63
N LEU A 108 9.88 -6.44 10.64
CA LEU A 108 9.24 -7.10 11.76
C LEU A 108 9.81 -8.49 12.05
N LEU A 109 10.20 -9.23 11.00
CA LEU A 109 10.78 -10.57 11.12
C LEU A 109 12.22 -10.56 11.64
N ASN A 110 13.03 -9.55 11.30
CA ASN A 110 14.45 -9.48 11.70
C ASN A 110 14.92 -8.04 11.96
N PRO A 111 14.66 -7.49 13.16
CA PRO A 111 15.08 -6.12 13.51
C PRO A 111 16.60 -5.96 13.72
N GLY A 112 17.36 -7.06 13.90
CA GLY A 112 18.76 -7.03 14.33
C GLY A 112 19.83 -6.94 13.23
N SER A 113 19.47 -7.11 11.95
CA SER A 113 20.46 -7.12 10.86
C SER A 113 20.62 -5.73 10.25
N ALA A 114 21.75 -5.06 10.53
CA ALA A 114 22.07 -3.74 9.98
C ALA A 114 22.11 -3.72 8.44
N VAL A 115 22.48 -4.84 7.81
CA VAL A 115 22.44 -5.00 6.34
C VAL A 115 21.00 -5.02 5.85
N MET A 116 20.14 -5.77 6.54
CA MET A 116 18.72 -5.87 6.20
C MET A 116 18.02 -4.52 6.35
N VAL A 117 18.27 -3.77 7.44
CA VAL A 117 17.72 -2.42 7.63
C VAL A 117 18.08 -1.48 6.48
N LYS A 118 19.31 -1.53 5.95
CA LYS A 118 19.73 -0.71 4.80
C LYS A 118 18.99 -1.11 3.51
N SER A 119 18.92 -2.40 3.20
CA SER A 119 18.22 -2.90 2.02
C SER A 119 16.72 -2.63 2.08
N LEU A 120 16.11 -2.75 3.26
CA LEU A 120 14.69 -2.45 3.48
C LEU A 120 14.37 -0.97 3.27
N ARG A 121 15.30 -0.08 3.63
CA ARG A 121 15.16 1.35 3.35
C ARG A 121 15.15 1.63 1.85
N ALA A 122 15.98 0.95 1.06
CA ALA A 122 15.95 1.04 -0.39
C ALA A 122 14.64 0.49 -0.99
N LEU A 123 14.09 -0.58 -0.43
CA LEU A 123 12.82 -1.17 -0.86
C LEU A 123 11.62 -0.23 -0.65
N ARG A 124 11.67 0.73 0.28
CA ARG A 124 10.61 1.75 0.44
C ARG A 124 10.47 2.64 -0.79
N PHE A 125 11.53 2.87 -1.57
CA PHE A 125 11.43 3.59 -2.85
C PHE A 125 10.58 2.85 -3.88
N LEU A 126 10.45 1.52 -3.78
CA LEU A 126 9.54 0.76 -4.63
C LEU A 126 8.08 1.19 -4.45
N ARG A 127 7.71 1.76 -3.29
CA ARG A 127 6.37 2.34 -3.09
C ARG A 127 6.08 3.49 -4.07
N LEU A 128 7.10 4.19 -4.60
CA LEU A 128 6.91 5.18 -5.68
C LEU A 128 6.38 4.54 -6.98
N ILE A 129 6.68 3.26 -7.21
CA ILE A 129 6.14 2.50 -8.36
C ILE A 129 4.62 2.35 -8.23
N VAL A 130 4.09 2.30 -7.01
CA VAL A 130 2.63 2.30 -6.75
C VAL A 130 2.00 3.62 -7.17
N LEU A 131 2.67 4.76 -6.99
CA LEU A 131 2.18 6.05 -7.50
C LEU A 131 2.11 6.04 -9.04
N TRP A 132 3.10 5.42 -9.67
CA TRP A 132 3.10 5.18 -11.12
C TRP A 132 1.97 4.25 -11.57
N ARG A 133 1.63 3.22 -10.77
CA ARG A 133 0.41 2.41 -10.98
C ARG A 133 -0.85 3.25 -10.98
N ILE A 134 -1.02 4.08 -9.96
CA ILE A 134 -2.23 4.89 -9.79
C ILE A 134 -2.41 5.82 -11.00
N SER A 135 -1.32 6.41 -11.49
CA SER A 135 -1.32 7.25 -12.70
C SER A 135 -1.68 6.47 -13.97
N ARG A 136 -1.19 5.23 -14.11
CA ARG A 136 -1.44 4.42 -15.31
C ARG A 136 -2.77 3.69 -15.32
N GLY A 137 -3.51 3.64 -14.21
CA GLY A 137 -4.69 2.77 -14.10
C GLY A 137 -4.30 1.28 -14.09
N ARG A 138 -5.02 0.47 -13.30
CA ARG A 138 -4.90 -0.99 -13.34
C ARG A 138 -5.51 -1.48 -14.67
N PHE A 139 -4.70 -1.45 -15.73
CA PHE A 139 -4.94 -2.20 -16.96
C PHE A 139 -4.42 -3.64 -16.81
#